data_AF-A0A2S2QN72-F1
#
_entry.id   AF-A0A2S2QN72-F1
#
_cell.length_a   1.000
_cell.length_b   1.000
_cell.length_c   1.000
_cell.angle_alpha   90.00
_cell.angle_beta   90.00
_cell.angle_gamma   90.00
#
_symmetry.space_group_name_H-M   'P 1'
#
loop_
_entity.id
_entity.type
_entity.pdbx_description
1 polymer ?
#
loop_
_entity_poly.entity_id
_entity_poly.type
_entity_poly.pdbx_seq_one_letter_code
_entity_poly.pdbx_strand_id
1 'polypeptide(L)'
;MLPNVNPDNAYGMQLSIEENLDGVHVVCFQAALLYTSSNAERRIRVHTLCIPVTDNLNDVFHNADQQAITCLIAKMAVDRSTEKSLSDAREAFFNAISDSLSAFKLGCSSYSGPGTMLSPLSLRVFPLYILATLKH
;
A
#
# COMPACT_ATOMS: atom_id res chain seq x y z
N MET A 1 17.73 13.33 0.32
CA MET A 1 18.37 13.76 -0.95
C MET A 1 18.72 12.51 -1.74
N LEU A 2 18.22 12.38 -2.97
CA LEU A 2 18.52 11.24 -3.84
C LEU A 2 19.70 11.62 -4.76
N PRO A 3 20.90 11.07 -4.56
CA PRO A 3 22.09 11.49 -5.32
C PRO A 3 22.01 11.09 -6.80
N ASN A 4 21.35 9.97 -7.10
CA ASN A 4 21.05 9.52 -8.45
C ASN A 4 19.69 8.80 -8.45
N VAL A 5 18.90 9.02 -9.50
CA VAL A 5 17.60 8.39 -9.71
C VAL A 5 17.61 7.81 -11.13
N ASN A 6 17.45 6.50 -11.24
CA ASN A 6 17.32 5.82 -12.52
C ASN A 6 15.84 5.44 -12.78
N PRO A 7 15.48 5.03 -14.01
CA PRO A 7 14.12 4.58 -14.33
C PRO A 7 13.65 3.31 -13.61
N ASP A 8 14.58 2.49 -13.10
CA ASP A 8 14.30 1.22 -12.43
C ASP A 8 14.08 1.38 -10.91
N ASN A 9 14.35 2.57 -10.37
CA ASN A 9 14.16 2.89 -8.97
C ASN A 9 12.67 3.11 -8.68
N ALA A 10 12.15 2.44 -7.66
CA ALA A 10 10.78 2.62 -7.18
C ALA A 10 10.74 3.00 -5.69
N TYR A 11 10.07 4.09 -5.36
CA TYR A 11 9.91 4.58 -4.00
C TYR A 11 8.50 4.30 -3.48
N GLY A 12 8.38 3.91 -2.21
CA GLY A 12 7.09 3.71 -1.54
C GLY A 12 6.90 4.78 -0.47
N MET A 13 5.67 5.25 -0.29
CA MET A 13 5.32 6.22 0.75
C MET A 13 4.05 5.76 1.45
N GLN A 14 4.12 5.68 2.78
CA GLN A 14 2.94 5.47 3.62
C GLN A 14 2.35 6.83 3.98
N LEU A 15 1.03 6.94 3.90
CA LEU A 15 0.28 8.17 4.17
C LEU A 15 -0.77 7.89 5.25
N SER A 16 -1.03 8.91 6.08
CA SER A 16 -2.11 8.91 7.09
C SER A 16 -3.07 10.05 6.80
N ILE A 17 -4.36 9.80 7.06
CA ILE A 17 -5.42 10.80 6.99
C ILE A 17 -5.60 11.33 8.42
N GLU A 18 -5.23 12.58 8.66
CA GLU A 18 -5.31 13.20 10.00
C GLU A 18 -6.64 13.93 10.25
N GLU A 19 -7.24 14.48 9.19
CA GLU A 19 -8.51 15.22 9.24
C GLU A 19 -9.60 14.50 8.45
N ASN A 20 -10.87 14.69 8.83
CA ASN A 20 -11.98 14.12 8.06
C ASN A 20 -12.07 14.80 6.68
N LEU A 21 -12.40 14.01 5.66
CA LEU A 21 -12.55 14.43 4.28
C LEU A 21 -14.02 14.78 3.94
N ASP A 22 -14.78 15.29 4.92
CA ASP A 22 -16.19 15.64 4.76
C ASP A 22 -16.37 16.67 3.63
N GLY A 23 -17.26 16.39 2.68
CA GLY A 23 -17.50 17.26 1.52
C GLY A 23 -16.38 17.25 0.48
N VAL A 24 -15.30 16.48 0.68
CA VAL A 24 -14.24 16.26 -0.31
C VAL A 24 -14.61 15.04 -1.16
N HIS A 25 -14.64 15.21 -2.48
CA HIS A 25 -14.96 14.11 -3.40
C HIS A 25 -13.74 13.47 -4.06
N VAL A 26 -12.63 14.21 -4.14
CA VAL A 26 -11.39 13.77 -4.79
C VAL A 26 -10.21 14.30 -4.00
N VAL A 27 -9.22 13.44 -3.76
CA VAL A 27 -7.92 13.82 -3.23
C VAL A 27 -6.88 13.70 -4.34
N CYS A 28 -5.98 14.68 -4.41
CA CYS A 28 -4.91 14.73 -5.40
C CYS A 28 -3.55 14.58 -4.71
N PHE A 29 -2.75 13.63 -5.18
CA PHE A 29 -1.36 13.46 -4.78
C PHE A 29 -0.47 14.03 -5.87
N GLN A 30 0.51 14.86 -5.49
CA GLN A 30 1.50 15.38 -6.41
C GLN A 30 2.91 15.03 -5.93
N ALA A 31 3.66 14.34 -6.78
CA ALA A 31 5.07 14.05 -6.57
C ALA A 31 5.89 14.86 -7.58
N ALA A 32 6.83 15.67 -7.09
CA ALA A 32 7.72 16.47 -7.91
C ALA A 32 9.17 16.04 -7.71
N LEU A 33 9.85 15.72 -8.81
CA LEU A 33 11.28 15.43 -8.83
C LEU A 33 12.01 16.55 -9.55
N LEU A 34 12.80 17.31 -8.78
CA LEU A 34 13.76 18.27 -9.31
C LEU A 34 15.09 17.56 -9.53
N TYR A 35 15.60 17.58 -10.75
CA TYR A 35 16.85 16.89 -11.10
C TYR A 35 17.62 17.62 -12.19
N THR A 36 18.90 17.30 -12.31
CA THR A 36 19.74 17.68 -13.45
C THR A 36 19.81 16.50 -14.41
N SER A 37 19.43 16.69 -15.67
CA SER A 37 19.49 15.62 -16.68
C SER A 37 20.94 15.31 -17.08
N SER A 38 21.15 14.19 -17.77
CA SER A 38 22.44 13.84 -18.38
C SER A 38 22.95 14.90 -19.38
N ASN A 39 22.04 15.75 -19.88
CA ASN A 39 22.36 16.84 -20.79
C ASN A 39 22.69 18.15 -20.03
N ALA A 40 22.97 18.06 -18.72
CA ALA A 40 23.26 19.19 -17.83
C ALA A 40 22.12 20.22 -17.68
N GLU A 41 20.89 19.83 -18.01
CA GLU A 41 19.72 20.72 -17.87
C GLU A 41 19.01 20.50 -16.53
N ARG A 42 18.67 21.60 -15.85
CA ARG A 42 17.81 21.54 -14.66
C ARG A 42 16.36 21.36 -15.08
N ARG A 43 15.73 20.26 -14.66
CA ARG A 43 14.37 19.87 -15.03
C ARG A 43 13.54 19.53 -13.81
N ILE A 44 12.22 19.71 -13.93
CA ILE A 44 11.24 19.26 -12.95
C ILE A 44 10.33 18.25 -13.65
N ARG A 45 10.18 17.06 -13.06
CA ARG A 45 9.16 16.08 -13.46
C ARG A 45 8.09 16.05 -12.38
N VAL A 46 6.83 16.19 -12.78
CA VAL A 46 5.68 16.16 -11.86
C VAL A 46 4.74 15.03 -12.25
N HIS A 47 4.34 14.24 -11.27
CA HIS A 47 3.27 13.26 -11.38
C HIS A 47 2.10 13.70 -10.51
N THR A 48 0.90 13.65 -11.06
CA THR A 48 -0.34 13.97 -10.36
C THR A 48 -1.29 12.80 -10.47
N LEU A 49 -1.78 12.33 -9.31
CA LEU A 49 -2.73 11.23 -9.19
C LEU A 49 -3.96 11.74 -8.44
N CYS A 50 -5.14 11.58 -9.03
CA CYS A 50 -6.41 11.98 -8.42
C CYS A 50 -7.21 10.72 -8.09
N ILE A 51 -7.66 10.59 -6.83
CA ILE A 51 -8.38 9.41 -6.33
C ILE A 51 -9.70 9.88 -5.72
N PRO A 52 -10.83 9.20 -6.03
CA PRO A 52 -12.11 9.53 -5.40
C PRO A 52 -12.09 9.22 -3.90
N VAL A 53 -12.80 10.03 -3.13
CA VAL A 53 -13.08 9.81 -1.70
C VAL A 53 -14.41 9.08 -1.58
N THR A 54 -14.47 8.11 -0.67
CA THR A 54 -15.68 7.34 -0.37
C THR A 54 -15.80 7.12 1.14
N ASP A 55 -17.02 7.16 1.64
CA ASP A 55 -17.40 6.75 3.00
C ASP A 55 -17.86 5.28 3.05
N ASN A 56 -17.96 4.61 1.89
CA ASN A 56 -18.34 3.22 1.79
C ASN A 56 -17.12 2.29 1.80
N LEU A 57 -17.03 1.48 2.85
CA LEU A 57 -15.95 0.51 3.05
C LEU A 57 -15.86 -0.54 1.93
N ASN A 58 -16.96 -0.89 1.27
CA ASN A 58 -16.93 -1.80 0.11
C ASN A 58 -16.14 -1.20 -1.06
N ASP A 59 -16.28 0.10 -1.30
CA ASP A 59 -15.57 0.79 -2.38
C ASP A 59 -14.07 0.88 -2.07
N VAL A 60 -13.70 1.08 -0.80
CA VAL A 60 -12.30 1.03 -0.36
C VAL A 60 -11.69 -0.33 -0.67
N PHE A 61 -12.34 -1.42 -0.26
CA PHE A 61 -11.83 -2.76 -0.55
C PHE A 61 -11.84 -3.04 -2.05
N HIS A 62 -12.86 -2.64 -2.80
CA HIS A 62 -12.94 -2.87 -4.25
C HIS A 62 -11.77 -2.24 -5.00
N ASN A 63 -11.35 -1.04 -4.60
CA ASN A 63 -10.26 -0.29 -5.22
C ASN A 63 -8.87 -0.60 -4.65
N ALA A 64 -8.74 -1.56 -3.74
CA ALA A 64 -7.45 -1.94 -3.16
C ALA A 64 -6.54 -2.62 -4.19
N ASP A 65 -5.38 -2.02 -4.47
CA ASP A 65 -4.35 -2.63 -5.31
C ASP A 65 -3.44 -3.54 -4.46
N GLN A 66 -3.72 -4.85 -4.47
CA GLN A 66 -2.93 -5.83 -3.74
C GLN A 66 -1.44 -5.85 -4.12
N GLN A 67 -1.05 -5.51 -5.36
CA GLN A 67 0.36 -5.51 -5.76
C GLN A 67 1.09 -4.32 -5.16
N ALA A 68 0.46 -3.13 -5.23
CA ALA A 68 0.99 -1.93 -4.60
C ALA A 68 1.10 -2.09 -3.08
N ILE A 69 0.06 -2.66 -2.45
CA ILE A 69 0.04 -2.96 -1.00
C ILE A 69 1.17 -3.93 -0.63
N THR A 70 1.31 -5.06 -1.33
CA THR A 70 2.41 -6.00 -1.10
C THR A 70 3.76 -5.32 -1.26
N CYS A 71 3.97 -4.55 -2.32
CA CYS A 71 5.24 -3.87 -2.58
C CYS A 71 5.62 -2.89 -1.46
N LEU A 72 4.64 -2.11 -0.97
CA LEU A 72 4.87 -1.16 0.11
C LEU A 72 5.20 -1.88 1.43
N ILE A 73 4.41 -2.87 1.83
CA ILE A 73 4.64 -3.62 3.07
C ILE A 73 5.97 -4.37 2.99
N ALA A 74 6.36 -4.89 1.82
CA ALA A 74 7.67 -5.52 1.64
C ALA A 74 8.82 -4.55 1.87
N LYS A 75 8.74 -3.32 1.35
CA LYS A 75 9.75 -2.27 1.61
C LYS A 75 9.83 -1.95 3.11
N MET A 76 8.68 -1.75 3.77
CA MET A 76 8.63 -1.50 5.22
C MET A 76 9.17 -2.68 6.05
N ALA A 77 8.93 -3.91 5.60
CA ALA A 77 9.44 -5.11 6.25
C ALA A 77 10.96 -5.23 6.13
N VAL A 78 11.55 -4.83 4.99
CA VAL A 78 13.01 -4.72 4.84
C VAL A 78 13.57 -3.74 5.87
N ASP A 79 13.03 -2.52 5.95
CA ASP A 79 13.48 -1.52 6.91
C ASP A 79 13.37 -2.07 8.36
N ARG A 80 12.20 -2.63 8.70
CA ARG A 80 11.95 -3.23 10.02
C ARG A 80 12.87 -4.40 10.34
N SER A 81 13.26 -5.20 9.35
CA SER A 81 14.18 -6.33 9.55
C SER A 81 15.60 -5.86 9.89
N THR A 82 15.99 -4.68 9.39
CA THR A 82 17.29 -4.07 9.70
C THR A 82 17.31 -3.33 11.03
N GLU A 83 16.19 -2.72 11.42
CA GLU A 83 16.08 -1.95 12.67
C GLU A 83 15.76 -2.83 13.89
N LYS A 84 15.01 -3.91 13.69
CA LYS A 84 14.55 -4.82 14.76
C LYS A 84 15.05 -6.24 14.50
N SER A 85 14.19 -7.08 13.94
CA SER A 85 14.47 -8.49 13.70
C SER A 85 13.69 -9.00 12.50
N LEU A 86 14.20 -10.06 11.87
CA LEU A 86 13.46 -10.79 10.83
C LEU A 86 12.15 -11.38 11.36
N SER A 87 12.10 -11.79 12.64
CA SER A 87 10.88 -12.33 13.24
C SER A 87 9.78 -11.27 13.29
N ASP A 88 10.11 -10.06 13.72
CA ASP A 88 9.17 -8.93 13.81
C ASP A 88 8.63 -8.53 12.43
N ALA A 89 9.48 -8.59 11.40
CA ALA A 89 9.07 -8.32 10.03
C ALA A 89 8.07 -9.38 9.52
N ARG A 90 8.32 -10.66 9.82
CA ARG A 90 7.40 -11.76 9.48
C ARG A 90 6.06 -11.64 10.20
N GLU A 91 6.08 -11.30 11.48
CA GLU A 91 4.86 -11.07 12.25
C GLU A 91 4.05 -9.90 11.68
N ALA A 92 4.70 -8.80 11.30
CA ALA A 92 4.05 -7.66 10.68
C ALA A 92 3.32 -8.03 9.37
N PHE A 93 3.90 -8.91 8.55
CA PHE A 93 3.24 -9.43 7.35
C PHE A 93 1.98 -10.23 7.67
N PHE A 94 2.03 -11.12 8.66
CA PHE A 94 0.87 -11.91 9.07
C PHE A 94 -0.23 -11.03 9.66
N ASN A 95 0.13 -10.04 10.47
CA ASN A 95 -0.80 -9.08 11.03
C ASN A 95 -1.48 -8.27 9.92
N ALA A 96 -0.74 -7.79 8.92
CA ALA A 96 -1.33 -7.08 7.79
C ALA A 96 -2.39 -7.90 7.03
N ILE A 97 -2.16 -9.20 6.81
CA ILE A 97 -3.17 -10.09 6.22
C ILE A 97 -4.36 -10.26 7.14
N SER A 98 -4.11 -10.63 8.40
CA SER A 98 -5.14 -10.90 9.40
C SER A 98 -6.06 -9.71 9.59
N ASP A 99 -5.48 -8.52 9.75
CA ASP A 99 -6.19 -7.28 9.98
C ASP A 99 -7.03 -6.90 8.75
N SER A 100 -6.46 -7.00 7.54
CA SER A 100 -7.17 -6.66 6.30
C SER A 100 -8.38 -7.58 6.07
N LEU A 101 -8.23 -8.90 6.26
CA LEU A 101 -9.31 -9.86 6.06
C LEU A 101 -10.36 -9.78 7.18
N SER A 102 -9.93 -9.53 8.41
CA SER A 102 -10.83 -9.33 9.56
C SER A 102 -11.67 -8.06 9.39
N ALA A 103 -11.05 -6.97 8.94
CA ALA A 103 -11.74 -5.72 8.65
C ALA A 103 -12.79 -5.89 7.55
N PHE A 104 -12.47 -6.62 6.47
CA PHE A 104 -13.45 -6.93 5.42
C PHE A 104 -14.62 -7.75 5.96
N LYS A 105 -14.33 -8.79 6.75
CA LYS A 105 -15.36 -9.64 7.36
C LYS A 105 -16.32 -8.84 8.24
N LEU A 106 -15.79 -7.96 9.10
CA LEU A 106 -16.59 -7.14 10.02
C LEU A 106 -17.37 -6.02 9.33
N GLY A 107 -16.78 -5.37 8.32
CA GLY A 107 -17.35 -4.16 7.71
C GLY A 107 -18.18 -4.37 6.45
N CYS A 108 -17.96 -5.46 5.69
CA CYS A 108 -18.60 -5.67 4.40
C CYS A 108 -19.45 -6.95 4.30
N SER A 109 -19.28 -7.92 5.20
CA SER A 109 -19.93 -9.22 5.07
C SER A 109 -21.08 -9.40 6.06
N SER A 110 -22.27 -9.76 5.55
CA SER A 110 -23.47 -9.87 6.37
C SER A 110 -23.66 -11.24 7.04
N TYR A 111 -22.92 -12.29 6.63
CA TYR A 111 -22.92 -13.59 7.32
C TYR A 111 -21.79 -14.48 6.80
N SER A 112 -21.00 -15.06 7.71
CA SER A 112 -20.02 -16.11 7.39
C SER A 112 -20.27 -17.31 8.29
N GLY A 113 -20.48 -18.50 7.72
CA GLY A 113 -20.53 -19.73 8.50
C GLY A 113 -19.19 -19.99 9.22
N PRO A 114 -19.20 -20.65 10.40
CA PRO A 114 -17.96 -20.99 11.10
C PRO A 114 -17.01 -21.76 10.17
N GLY A 115 -15.73 -21.38 10.18
CA GLY A 115 -14.68 -22.02 9.36
C GLY A 115 -14.49 -21.45 7.95
N THR A 116 -15.20 -20.39 7.55
CA THR A 116 -14.97 -19.71 6.26
C THR A 116 -14.13 -18.44 6.42
N MET A 117 -13.09 -18.31 5.59
CA MET A 117 -12.30 -17.09 5.47
C MET A 117 -12.82 -16.30 4.27
N LEU A 118 -13.43 -15.14 4.54
CA LEU A 118 -13.89 -14.23 3.49
C LEU A 118 -12.75 -13.30 3.07
N SER A 119 -12.63 -13.07 1.77
CA SER A 119 -11.64 -12.16 1.19
C SER A 119 -12.30 -11.37 0.05
N PRO A 120 -12.07 -10.05 -0.04
CA PRO A 120 -12.53 -9.28 -1.18
C PRO A 120 -11.77 -9.72 -2.44
N LEU A 121 -12.42 -9.62 -3.60
CA LEU A 121 -11.83 -10.05 -4.89
C LEU A 121 -10.46 -9.37 -5.15
N SER A 122 -10.34 -8.09 -4.79
CA SER A 122 -9.15 -7.26 -4.91
C SER A 122 -7.95 -7.72 -4.08
N LEU A 123 -8.19 -8.42 -2.95
CA LEU A 123 -7.14 -8.93 -2.05
C LEU A 123 -7.05 -10.47 -2.07
N ARG A 124 -7.68 -11.14 -3.05
CA ARG A 124 -7.77 -12.61 -3.07
C ARG A 124 -6.40 -13.30 -3.07
N VAL A 125 -5.40 -12.72 -3.73
CA VAL A 125 -4.05 -13.30 -3.80
C VAL A 125 -3.04 -12.57 -2.92
N PHE A 126 -3.48 -11.59 -2.12
CA PHE A 126 -2.62 -10.89 -1.17
C PHE A 126 -1.89 -11.84 -0.20
N PRO A 127 -2.54 -12.85 0.42
CA PRO A 127 -1.82 -13.81 1.25
C PRO A 127 -0.77 -14.63 0.48
N LEU A 128 -1.02 -14.94 -0.80
CA LEU A 128 -0.07 -15.68 -1.63
C LEU A 128 1.17 -14.84 -1.95
N TYR A 129 1.00 -13.55 -2.22
CA TYR A 129 2.13 -12.65 -2.43
C TYR A 129 2.99 -12.51 -1.19
N ILE A 130 2.39 -12.36 -0.02
CA ILE A 130 3.13 -12.32 1.24
C ILE A 130 3.88 -13.64 1.50
N LEU A 131 3.25 -14.79 1.25
CA LEU A 131 3.92 -16.08 1.36
C LEU A 131 5.10 -16.21 0.40
N ALA A 132 4.98 -15.66 -0.81
CA ALA A 132 6.08 -15.61 -1.77
C ALA A 132 7.23 -14.71 -1.26
N THR A 133 6.93 -13.54 -0.70
CA THR A 133 7.96 -12.65 -0.12
C THR A 133 8.64 -13.27 1.09
N LEU A 134 7.94 -14.07 1.89
CA LEU A 134 8.49 -14.76 3.06
C LEU A 134 9.47 -15.90 2.72
N LYS A 135 9.42 -16.41 1.49
CA LYS A 135 10.30 -17.49 1.01
C LYS A 135 11.64 -16.98 0.47
N HIS A 136 11.78 -15.68 0.28
CA HIS A 136 13.01 -15.01 -0.16
C HIS A 136 13.68 -14.31 1.02
#